data_AF-A0A538RYR9-F1
#
_entry.id   AF-A0A538RYR9-F1
#
_cell.length_a   1.000
_cell.length_b   1.000
_cell.length_c   1.000
_cell.angle_alpha   90.00
_cell.angle_beta   90.00
_cell.angle_gamma   90.00
#
_symmetry.space_group_name_H-M   'P 1'
#
loop_
_entity.id
_entity.type
_entity.pdbx_description
1 polymer ?
#
loop_
_entity_poly.entity_id
_entity_poly.type
_entity_poly.pdbx_seq_one_letter_code
_entity_poly.pdbx_strand_id
1 'polypeptide(L)'
;MAQRSDGYEIVSSAAINAACRKLLRKAVQLGKGKEFVRGARIIINKLQNEALTFGEPHFHLRHLELEIRIAIVSPLAICYGVHEKSRSVFIKEVKGLAGVGLDID
;
A
#
# COMPACT_ATOMS: atom_id res chain seq x y z
N MET A 1 25.82 -3.80 -13.55
CA MET A 1 24.93 -2.63 -13.61
C MET A 1 23.52 -3.13 -13.33
N ALA A 2 22.93 -2.74 -12.19
CA ALA A 2 21.61 -3.23 -11.80
C ALA A 2 20.53 -2.58 -12.67
N GLN A 3 19.70 -3.40 -13.30
CA GLN A 3 18.61 -2.98 -14.17
C GLN A 3 17.58 -2.23 -13.32
N ARG A 4 17.51 -0.90 -13.49
CA ARG A 4 16.44 -0.10 -12.88
C ARG A 4 15.12 -0.52 -13.54
N SER A 5 14.19 -1.01 -12.74
CA SER A 5 12.79 -1.10 -13.17
C SER A 5 12.27 0.30 -13.46
N ASP A 6 11.57 0.50 -14.58
CA ASP A 6 10.95 1.78 -14.91
C ASP A 6 9.86 2.22 -13.90
N GLY A 7 9.43 1.32 -13.00
CA GLY A 7 8.46 1.64 -11.93
C GLY A 7 9.08 2.16 -10.63
N TYR A 8 8.22 2.50 -9.68
CA TYR A 8 8.62 2.75 -8.30
C TYR A 8 8.98 1.45 -7.57
N GLU A 9 10.06 1.48 -6.79
CA GLU A 9 10.41 0.42 -5.85
C GLU A 9 9.53 0.51 -4.60
N ILE A 10 8.81 -0.57 -4.28
CA ILE A 10 7.98 -0.64 -3.08
C ILE A 10 8.81 -1.20 -1.92
N VAL A 11 8.98 -0.39 -0.89
CA VAL A 11 9.68 -0.73 0.34
C VAL A 11 8.65 -0.91 1.45
N SER A 12 8.69 -2.07 2.12
CA SER A 12 7.85 -2.38 3.27
C SER A 12 8.67 -2.90 4.45
N SER A 13 8.28 -2.51 5.66
CA SER A 13 8.90 -3.03 6.88
C SER A 13 8.39 -4.45 7.19
N ALA A 14 9.13 -5.18 8.02
CA ALA A 14 8.69 -6.48 8.52
C ALA A 14 7.33 -6.41 9.24
N ALA A 15 7.06 -5.30 9.93
CA ALA A 15 5.78 -5.04 10.60
C ALA A 15 4.63 -4.91 9.60
N ILE A 16 4.82 -4.18 8.50
CA ILE A 16 3.81 -4.08 7.43
C ILE A 16 3.56 -5.44 6.80
N ASN A 17 4.62 -6.21 6.52
CA ASN A 17 4.47 -7.55 5.96
C ASN A 17 3.70 -8.48 6.93
N ALA A 18 3.91 -8.34 8.23
CA ALA A 18 3.14 -9.06 9.25
C ALA A 18 1.66 -8.63 9.28
N ALA A 19 1.38 -7.32 9.19
CA ALA A 19 0.01 -6.79 9.13
C ALA A 19 -0.73 -7.29 7.88
N CYS A 20 -0.10 -7.27 6.71
CA CYS A 20 -0.66 -7.84 5.48
C CYS A 20 -1.00 -9.32 5.63
N ARG A 21 -0.12 -10.12 6.26
CA ARG A 21 -0.39 -11.54 6.54
C ARG A 21 -1.57 -11.72 7.50
N LYS A 22 -1.66 -10.90 8.55
CA LYS A 22 -2.79 -10.93 9.50
C LYS A 22 -4.11 -10.64 8.79
N LEU A 23 -4.15 -9.59 7.97
CA LEU A 23 -5.32 -9.22 7.17
C LEU A 23 -5.71 -10.31 6.17
N LEU A 24 -4.74 -10.89 5.45
CA LEU A 24 -5.01 -11.98 4.50
C LEU A 24 -5.61 -13.20 5.21
N ARG A 25 -5.06 -13.61 6.36
CA ARG A 25 -5.61 -14.73 7.14
C ARG A 25 -7.06 -14.45 7.56
N LYS A 26 -7.35 -13.23 8.04
CA LYS A 26 -8.71 -12.81 8.39
C LYS A 26 -9.63 -12.83 7.16
N ALA A 27 -9.16 -12.34 6.02
CA ALA A 27 -9.92 -12.37 4.77
C ALA A 27 -10.24 -13.79 4.32
N VAL A 28 -9.29 -14.72 4.43
CA VAL A 28 -9.52 -16.14 4.12
C VAL A 28 -10.58 -16.75 5.05
N GLN A 29 -10.50 -16.48 6.35
CA GLN A 29 -11.50 -16.96 7.32
C GLN A 29 -12.92 -16.45 7.02
N LEU A 30 -13.03 -15.26 6.44
CA LEU A 30 -14.30 -14.64 6.05
C LEU A 30 -14.74 -14.99 4.61
N GLY A 31 -14.03 -15.87 3.92
CA GLY A 31 -14.32 -16.21 2.52
C GLY A 31 -13.95 -15.12 1.50
N LYS A 32 -13.25 -14.05 1.92
CA LYS A 32 -12.87 -12.87 1.12
C LYS A 32 -11.42 -12.87 0.64
N GLY A 33 -10.74 -14.01 0.69
CA GLY A 33 -9.30 -14.11 0.38
C GLY A 33 -8.97 -13.70 -1.06
N LYS A 34 -9.86 -14.01 -2.03
CA LYS A 34 -9.66 -13.66 -3.44
C LYS A 34 -9.76 -12.15 -3.67
N GLU A 35 -10.74 -11.50 -3.04
CA GLU A 35 -10.95 -10.06 -3.08
C GLU A 35 -9.78 -9.33 -2.46
N PHE A 36 -9.28 -9.82 -1.31
CA PHE A 36 -8.07 -9.29 -0.68
C PHE A 36 -6.87 -9.32 -1.63
N VAL A 37 -6.58 -10.49 -2.22
CA VAL A 37 -5.44 -10.64 -3.14
C VAL A 37 -5.61 -9.76 -4.38
N ARG A 38 -6.84 -9.65 -4.91
CA ARG A 38 -7.14 -8.76 -6.04
C ARG A 38 -6.87 -7.29 -5.67
N GLY A 39 -7.36 -6.83 -4.53
CA GLY A 39 -7.12 -5.47 -4.04
C GLY A 39 -5.65 -5.17 -3.84
N ALA A 40 -4.91 -6.09 -3.19
CA ALA A 40 -3.47 -5.97 -2.97
C ALA A 40 -2.68 -5.91 -4.29
N ARG A 41 -3.06 -6.72 -5.29
CA ARG A 41 -2.43 -6.68 -6.63
C ARG A 41 -2.67 -5.36 -7.35
N ILE A 42 -3.89 -4.83 -7.28
CA ILE A 42 -4.21 -3.51 -7.85
C ILE A 42 -3.35 -2.44 -7.18
N ILE A 43 -3.28 -2.45 -5.84
CA ILE A 43 -2.43 -1.51 -5.08
C ILE A 43 -0.98 -1.60 -5.54
N ILE A 44 -0.38 -2.79 -5.60
CA ILE A 44 1.02 -2.96 -6.00
C ILE A 44 1.26 -2.41 -7.41
N ASN A 45 0.40 -2.75 -8.37
CA ASN A 45 0.50 -2.26 -9.74
C ASN A 45 0.40 -0.73 -9.79
N LYS A 46 -0.57 -0.15 -9.07
CA LYS A 46 -0.77 1.30 -9.01
C LYS A 46 0.40 2.03 -8.38
N LEU A 47 0.96 1.49 -7.29
CA LEU A 47 2.15 2.06 -6.66
C LEU A 47 3.38 1.97 -7.57
N GLN A 48 3.56 0.88 -8.32
CA GLN A 48 4.69 0.75 -9.24
C GLN A 48 4.62 1.74 -10.40
N ASN A 49 3.43 2.01 -10.94
CA ASN A 49 3.28 2.73 -12.20
C ASN A 49 2.83 4.18 -12.05
N GLU A 50 2.11 4.51 -10.96
CA GLU A 50 1.42 5.80 -10.82
C GLU A 50 1.36 6.29 -9.36
N ALA A 51 2.44 6.08 -8.58
CA ALA A 51 2.50 6.41 -7.15
C ALA A 51 2.10 7.86 -6.80
N LEU A 52 2.45 8.84 -7.64
CA LEU A 52 2.15 10.27 -7.39
C LEU A 52 0.71 10.67 -7.74
N THR A 53 -0.02 9.84 -8.47
CA THR A 53 -1.41 10.13 -8.88
C THR A 53 -2.42 9.15 -8.29
N PHE A 54 -1.96 8.03 -7.74
CA PHE A 54 -2.81 7.06 -7.08
C PHE A 54 -3.27 7.56 -5.70
N GLY A 55 -4.58 7.51 -5.43
CA GLY A 55 -5.15 7.97 -4.16
C GLY A 55 -5.04 9.48 -3.97
N GLU A 56 -5.18 9.93 -2.73
CA GLU A 56 -5.23 11.35 -2.37
C GLU A 56 -3.94 11.78 -1.65
N PRO A 57 -3.38 12.96 -1.97
CA PRO A 57 -2.34 13.58 -1.15
C PRO A 57 -2.85 13.84 0.27
N HIS A 58 -2.04 13.52 1.28
CA HIS A 58 -2.37 13.80 2.68
C HIS A 58 -1.52 14.94 3.25
N PHE A 59 -0.19 14.84 3.16
CA PHE A 59 0.75 15.89 3.56
C PHE A 59 2.17 15.62 3.03
N HIS A 60 3.02 16.65 3.03
CA HIS A 60 4.44 16.55 2.63
C HIS A 60 5.39 16.65 3.82
N LEU A 61 6.32 15.71 3.91
CA LEU A 61 7.46 15.77 4.83
C LEU A 61 8.65 16.40 4.11
N ARG A 62 8.70 17.73 4.09
CA ARG A 62 9.65 18.51 3.28
C ARG A 62 11.12 18.12 3.48
N HIS A 63 11.54 17.91 4.73
CA HIS A 63 12.93 17.55 5.05
C HIS A 63 13.31 16.13 4.63
N LEU A 64 12.32 15.28 4.32
CA LEU A 64 12.52 13.91 3.85
C LEU A 64 12.20 13.75 2.37
N GLU A 65 11.80 14.84 1.68
CA GLU A 65 11.35 14.80 0.28
C GLU A 65 10.28 13.71 0.04
N LEU A 66 9.39 13.49 1.02
CA LEU A 66 8.33 12.49 0.97
C LEU A 66 6.96 13.14 0.86
N GLU A 67 6.20 12.73 -0.14
CA GLU A 67 4.76 12.99 -0.22
C GLU A 67 3.98 11.83 0.39
N ILE A 68 3.27 12.07 1.48
CA ILE A 68 2.39 11.07 2.09
C ILE A 68 1.03 11.11 1.42
N ARG A 69 0.58 9.93 1.01
CA ARG A 69 -0.68 9.70 0.29
C ARG A 69 -1.49 8.61 0.97
N ILE A 70 -2.80 8.63 0.75
CA ILE A 70 -3.73 7.59 1.19
C ILE A 70 -4.47 7.06 -0.03
N ALA A 71 -4.58 5.75 -0.15
CA ALA A 71 -5.35 5.13 -1.23
C ALA A 71 -6.25 4.02 -0.69
N ILE A 72 -7.41 3.86 -1.35
CA ILE A 72 -8.40 2.85 -1.00
C ILE A 72 -8.66 2.00 -2.23
N VAL A 73 -8.47 0.69 -2.09
CA VAL A 73 -8.88 -0.31 -3.07
C VAL A 73 -9.52 -1.44 -2.29
N SER A 74 -10.85 -1.52 -2.34
CA SER A 74 -11.60 -2.49 -1.55
C SER A 74 -11.04 -3.92 -1.71
N PRO A 75 -10.80 -4.64 -0.59
CA PRO A 75 -11.22 -4.33 0.78
C PRO A 75 -10.13 -3.64 1.64
N LEU A 76 -9.16 -2.96 1.02
CA LEU A 76 -7.97 -2.41 1.67
C LEU A 76 -7.88 -0.90 1.58
N ALA A 77 -7.27 -0.31 2.60
CA ALA A 77 -6.77 1.05 2.61
C ALA A 77 -5.28 1.05 2.96
N ILE A 78 -4.51 1.93 2.33
CA ILE A 78 -3.08 2.09 2.60
C ILE A 78 -2.73 3.55 2.82
N CYS A 79 -1.74 3.78 3.68
CA CYS A 79 -1.01 5.04 3.77
C CYS A 79 0.42 4.78 3.34
N TYR A 80 0.96 5.61 2.45
CA TYR A 80 2.28 5.42 1.90
C TYR A 80 2.97 6.75 1.62
N GLY A 81 4.30 6.75 1.65
CA GLY A 81 5.13 7.88 1.26
C GLY A 81 5.76 7.65 -0.09
N VAL A 82 5.80 8.67 -0.94
CA VAL A 82 6.47 8.65 -2.25
C VAL A 82 7.70 9.54 -2.19
N HIS A 83 8.85 8.97 -2.50
CA HIS A 83 10.09 9.71 -2.72
C HIS A 83 10.35 9.77 -4.23
N GLU A 84 9.91 10.85 -4.86
CA GLU A 84 9.91 11.02 -6.32
C GLU A 84 11.31 10.86 -6.92
N LYS A 85 12.31 11.51 -6.30
CA LYS A 85 13.69 11.53 -6.79
C LYS A 85 14.36 10.16 -6.82
N SER A 86 14.06 9.30 -5.85
CA SER A 86 14.60 7.93 -5.80
C SER A 86 13.67 6.90 -6.43
N ARG A 87 12.47 7.30 -6.85
CA ARG A 87 11.38 6.41 -7.28
C ARG A 87 11.11 5.32 -6.24
N SER A 88 11.02 5.69 -4.96
CA SER A 88 10.73 4.75 -3.88
C SER A 88 9.36 5.04 -3.26
N VAL A 89 8.63 3.97 -2.94
CA VAL A 89 7.35 4.02 -2.22
C VAL A 89 7.51 3.30 -0.89
N PHE A 90 7.23 3.98 0.21
CA PHE A 90 7.30 3.42 1.55
C PHE A 90 5.89 3.17 2.06
N ILE A 91 5.54 1.90 2.32
CA ILE A 91 4.26 1.60 2.94
C ILE A 91 4.33 1.93 4.43
N LYS A 92 3.57 2.94 4.85
CA LYS A 92 3.47 3.37 6.25
C LYS A 92 2.43 2.54 7.00
N GLU A 93 1.32 2.18 6.35
CA GLU A 93 0.22 1.47 6.97
C GLU A 93 -0.62 0.70 5.94
N VAL A 94 -1.14 -0.46 6.35
CA VAL A 94 -2.15 -1.23 5.61
C VAL A 94 -3.27 -1.60 6.55
N LYS A 95 -4.51 -1.31 6.16
CA LYS A 95 -5.73 -1.55 6.93
C LYS A 95 -6.78 -2.24 6.08
N GLY A 96 -7.63 -3.04 6.73
CA GLY A 96 -8.91 -3.43 6.15
C GLY A 96 -9.88 -2.26 6.20
N LEU A 97 -10.68 -2.09 5.15
CA LEU A 97 -11.70 -1.05 5.10
C LEU A 97 -12.83 -1.38 6.10
N ALA A 98 -13.23 -0.40 6.91
CA ALA A 98 -14.35 -0.57 7.84
C ALA A 98 -15.63 -1.03 7.12
N GLY A 99 -16.40 -1.92 7.75
CA GLY A 99 -17.68 -2.39 7.22
C GLY A 99 -17.57 -3.52 6.19
N VAL A 100 -16.36 -3.95 5.82
CA VAL A 100 -16.16 -5.18 5.03
C VAL A 100 -15.70 -6.36 5.90
N GLY A 101 -15.64 -6.18 7.22
CA GLY A 101 -15.24 -7.21 8.19
C GLY A 101 -13.73 -7.44 8.24
N LEU A 102 -12.92 -6.58 7.62
CA LEU A 102 -11.45 -6.65 7.68
C LEU A 102 -10.83 -5.64 8.65
N ASP A 103 -11.67 -4.87 9.32
CA ASP A 103 -11.36 -3.95 10.40
C ASP A 103 -10.51 -4.70 11.44
N ILE A 104 -9.34 -4.16 11.80
CA ILE A 104 -8.51 -4.72 12.87
C ILE A 104 -8.63 -3.74 14.04
N ASP A 105 -9.12 -4.23 15.17
CA ASP A 105 -9.09 -3.54 16.47
C ASP A 105 -7.65 -3.21 16.90
#